data_AF-Q4JY47-F1
#
_entry.id   AF-Q4JY47-F1
#
_cell.length_a   1.000
_cell.length_b   1.000
_cell.length_c   1.000
_cell.angle_alpha   90.00
_cell.angle_beta   90.00
_cell.angle_gamma   90.00
#
_symmetry.space_group_name_H-M   'P 1'
#
loop_
_entity.id
_entity.type
_entity.pdbx_description
1 polymer ?
#
loop_
_entity_poly.entity_id
_entity_poly.type
_entity_poly.pdbx_seq_one_letter_code
_entity_poly.pdbx_strand_id
1 'polypeptide(L)'
;MGLLSGMRKRRQEKKAIEKAAKVRAKAQVKADSKLEKRKEAYLRKTAKQVRKLDAKELKAQRKHNEKMAKASLEQIKAGRFNSKNVLKVAGAARVAAPFAIPLFYRGMTALQEASNSSAARRSGLATQATAQFPGDGGLQQARIKKIRRSLDDGVPTGFAKDISERMDDLDTAVENSRSMSEGQAKRVLRSVSNELDLVEAQIKAKRK
;
A
#
# COMPACT_ATOMS: atom_id res chain seq x y z
N MET A 1 21.23 9.31 -101.92
CA MET A 1 21.49 8.54 -100.70
C MET A 1 20.72 7.22 -100.76
N GLY A 2 21.42 6.06 -100.74
CA GLY A 2 20.80 4.76 -101.07
C GLY A 2 20.28 3.97 -99.87
N LEU A 3 19.09 3.37 -99.98
CA LEU A 3 18.39 2.52 -98.98
C LEU A 3 19.28 1.44 -98.32
N LEU A 4 20.21 0.87 -99.09
CA LEU A 4 21.16 -0.16 -98.63
C LEU A 4 22.17 0.36 -97.59
N SER A 5 22.58 1.64 -97.69
CA SER A 5 23.49 2.27 -96.73
C SER A 5 22.82 2.54 -95.38
N GLY A 6 21.53 2.90 -95.38
CA GLY A 6 20.72 3.08 -94.18
C GLY A 6 20.47 1.78 -93.41
N MET A 7 20.23 0.68 -94.13
CA MET A 7 20.05 -0.65 -93.51
C MET A 7 21.35 -1.14 -92.84
N ARG A 8 22.51 -0.92 -93.48
CA ARG A 8 23.82 -1.30 -92.91
C ARG A 8 24.14 -0.51 -91.64
N LYS A 9 23.88 0.81 -91.62
CA LYS A 9 24.03 1.66 -90.42
C LYS A 9 23.15 1.18 -89.25
N ARG A 10 21.86 0.95 -89.49
CA ARG A 10 20.93 0.42 -88.47
C ARG A 10 21.37 -0.93 -87.88
N ARG A 11 21.93 -1.83 -88.70
CA ARG A 11 22.49 -3.11 -88.22
C ARG A 11 23.73 -2.91 -87.34
N GLN A 12 24.60 -1.97 -87.68
CA GLN A 12 25.78 -1.65 -86.88
C GLN A 12 25.37 -1.02 -85.53
N GLU A 13 24.41 -0.10 -85.53
CA GLU A 13 23.85 0.50 -84.30
C GLU A 13 23.23 -0.57 -83.39
N LYS A 14 22.39 -1.47 -83.93
CA LYS A 14 21.83 -2.59 -83.15
C LYS A 14 22.91 -3.50 -82.56
N LYS A 15 23.95 -3.83 -83.33
CA LYS A 15 25.09 -4.63 -82.83
C LYS A 15 25.88 -3.87 -81.76
N ALA A 16 26.04 -2.56 -81.89
CA ALA A 16 26.72 -1.74 -80.88
C ALA A 16 25.91 -1.68 -79.58
N ILE A 17 24.58 -1.52 -79.68
CA ILE A 17 23.67 -1.54 -78.53
C ILE A 17 23.70 -2.91 -77.84
N GLU A 18 23.65 -4.01 -78.60
CA GLU A 18 23.72 -5.36 -78.05
C GLU A 18 25.07 -5.65 -77.36
N LYS A 19 26.18 -5.21 -77.96
CA LYS A 19 27.51 -5.31 -77.35
C LYS A 19 27.60 -4.47 -76.07
N ALA A 20 27.09 -3.24 -76.08
CA ALA A 20 27.07 -2.38 -74.91
C ALA A 20 26.20 -2.97 -73.79
N ALA A 21 25.03 -3.53 -74.12
CA ALA A 21 24.16 -4.22 -73.17
C ALA A 21 24.85 -5.45 -72.57
N LYS A 22 25.52 -6.28 -73.39
CA LYS A 22 26.31 -7.43 -72.91
C LYS A 22 27.45 -7.02 -71.98
N VAL A 23 28.17 -5.95 -72.28
CA VAL A 23 29.25 -5.43 -71.42
C VAL A 23 28.67 -4.90 -70.10
N ARG A 24 27.57 -4.15 -70.15
CA ARG A 24 26.88 -3.65 -68.94
C ARG A 24 26.37 -4.80 -68.07
N ALA A 25 25.73 -5.80 -68.65
CA ALA A 25 25.26 -6.99 -67.92
C ALA A 25 26.42 -7.75 -67.27
N LYS A 26 27.52 -7.98 -68.00
CA LYS A 26 28.74 -8.61 -67.44
C LYS A 26 29.36 -7.77 -66.33
N ALA A 27 29.35 -6.44 -66.44
CA ALA A 27 29.85 -5.54 -65.41
C ALA A 27 28.97 -5.56 -64.15
N GLN A 28 27.64 -5.56 -64.31
CA GLN A 28 26.67 -5.67 -63.22
C GLN A 28 26.83 -6.99 -62.48
N VAL A 29 26.83 -8.14 -63.17
CA VAL A 29 27.04 -9.46 -62.53
C VAL A 29 28.37 -9.52 -61.78
N LYS A 30 29.44 -8.92 -62.31
CA LYS A 30 30.74 -8.82 -61.62
C LYS A 30 30.69 -7.91 -60.40
N ALA A 31 29.92 -6.82 -60.45
CA ALA A 31 29.74 -5.91 -59.31
C ALA A 31 28.91 -6.59 -58.22
N ASP A 32 27.80 -7.22 -58.59
CA ASP A 32 26.87 -7.91 -57.70
C ASP A 32 27.57 -9.09 -57.02
N SER A 33 28.30 -9.93 -57.77
CA SER A 33 29.06 -11.03 -57.18
C SER A 33 30.15 -10.56 -56.20
N LYS A 34 30.78 -9.41 -56.44
CA LYS A 34 31.72 -8.81 -55.47
C LYS A 34 31.00 -8.28 -54.24
N LEU A 35 29.83 -7.69 -54.42
CA LEU A 35 29.01 -7.13 -53.36
C LEU A 35 28.45 -8.24 -52.46
N GLU A 36 27.94 -9.33 -53.04
CA GLU A 36 27.47 -10.51 -52.31
C GLU A 36 28.60 -11.15 -51.51
N LYS A 37 29.80 -11.33 -52.09
CA LYS A 37 30.98 -11.80 -51.35
C LYS A 37 31.32 -10.92 -50.15
N ARG A 38 31.21 -9.60 -50.30
CA ARG A 38 31.44 -8.65 -49.19
C ARG A 38 30.35 -8.74 -48.12
N LYS A 39 29.08 -8.86 -48.52
CA LYS A 39 27.95 -9.08 -47.60
C LYS A 39 28.13 -10.37 -46.81
N GLU A 40 28.41 -11.49 -47.46
CA GLU A 40 28.64 -12.77 -46.79
C GLU A 40 29.82 -12.69 -45.81
N ALA A 41 30.93 -12.07 -46.21
CA ALA A 41 32.08 -11.88 -45.33
C ALA A 41 31.72 -11.02 -44.10
N TYR A 42 30.91 -9.98 -44.29
CA TYR A 42 30.42 -9.15 -43.19
C TYR A 42 29.48 -9.93 -42.27
N LEU A 43 28.50 -10.65 -42.82
CA LEU A 43 27.56 -11.50 -42.07
C LEU A 43 28.28 -12.58 -41.26
N ARG A 44 29.31 -13.20 -41.82
CA ARG A 44 30.14 -14.18 -41.09
C ARG A 44 30.89 -13.53 -39.92
N LYS A 45 31.40 -12.31 -40.10
CA LYS A 45 32.07 -11.56 -39.03
C LYS A 45 31.09 -11.19 -37.91
N THR A 46 29.92 -10.65 -38.25
CA THR A 46 28.91 -10.28 -37.26
C THR A 46 28.36 -11.50 -36.53
N ALA A 47 28.03 -12.59 -37.25
CA ALA A 47 27.59 -13.84 -36.64
C ALA A 47 28.63 -14.41 -35.65
N LYS A 48 29.93 -14.31 -35.99
CA LYS A 48 31.00 -14.72 -35.07
C LYS A 48 31.09 -13.83 -33.83
N GLN A 49 30.87 -12.52 -33.97
CA GLN A 49 30.86 -11.59 -32.83
C GLN A 49 29.67 -11.84 -31.92
N VAL A 50 28.46 -11.99 -32.48
CA VAL A 50 27.24 -12.32 -31.73
C VAL A 50 27.43 -13.62 -30.94
N ARG A 51 27.86 -14.71 -31.60
CA ARG A 51 28.15 -15.98 -30.91
C ARG A 51 29.14 -15.85 -29.75
N LYS A 52 30.15 -14.97 -29.88
CA LYS A 52 31.12 -14.72 -28.81
C LYS A 52 30.52 -13.95 -27.64
N LEU A 53 29.64 -12.98 -27.92
CA LEU A 53 28.92 -12.23 -26.89
C LEU A 53 27.94 -13.16 -26.16
N ASP A 54 27.13 -13.92 -26.90
CA ASP A 54 26.19 -14.89 -26.33
C ASP A 54 26.91 -15.90 -25.43
N ALA A 55 28.07 -16.43 -25.87
CA ALA A 55 28.86 -17.35 -25.06
C ALA A 55 29.40 -16.71 -23.77
N LYS A 56 29.79 -15.43 -23.81
CA LYS A 56 30.24 -14.70 -22.61
C LYS A 56 29.09 -14.45 -21.66
N GLU A 57 27.95 -14.01 -22.18
CA GLU A 57 26.75 -13.75 -21.39
C GLU A 57 26.25 -15.04 -20.72
N LEU A 58 26.15 -16.12 -21.48
CA LEU A 58 25.70 -17.41 -20.96
C LEU A 58 26.67 -17.96 -19.90
N LYS A 59 27.98 -17.71 -20.04
CA LYS A 59 28.97 -18.03 -18.99
C LYS A 59 28.80 -17.14 -17.74
N ALA A 60 28.51 -15.86 -17.92
CA ALA A 60 28.25 -14.94 -16.82
C ALA A 60 26.97 -15.32 -16.05
N GLN A 61 25.89 -15.63 -16.78
CA GLN A 61 24.64 -16.13 -16.22
C GLN A 61 24.86 -17.44 -15.46
N ARG A 62 25.58 -18.42 -16.03
CA ARG A 62 25.92 -19.67 -15.33
C ARG A 62 26.66 -19.42 -14.01
N LYS A 63 27.68 -18.55 -14.03
CA LYS A 63 28.43 -18.18 -12.81
C LYS A 63 27.55 -17.46 -11.78
N HIS A 64 26.66 -16.59 -12.23
CA HIS A 64 25.73 -15.89 -11.34
C HIS A 64 24.76 -16.87 -10.69
N ASN A 65 24.16 -17.75 -11.50
CA ASN A 65 23.23 -18.78 -11.02
C ASN A 65 23.91 -19.75 -10.04
N GLU A 66 25.15 -20.16 -10.32
CA GLU A 66 25.93 -21.00 -9.41
C GLU A 66 26.21 -20.28 -8.08
N LYS A 67 26.58 -18.99 -8.11
CA LYS A 67 26.77 -18.18 -6.90
C LYS A 67 25.48 -18.05 -6.11
N MET A 68 24.36 -17.77 -6.77
CA MET A 68 23.05 -17.66 -6.14
C MET A 68 22.61 -18.98 -5.52
N ALA A 69 22.83 -20.10 -6.21
CA ALA A 69 22.54 -21.44 -5.70
C ALA A 69 23.42 -21.79 -4.50
N LYS A 70 24.72 -21.47 -4.52
CA LYS A 70 25.61 -21.66 -3.36
C LYS A 70 25.18 -20.79 -2.18
N ALA A 71 24.87 -19.53 -2.44
CA ALA A 71 24.41 -18.60 -1.41
C ALA A 71 23.06 -19.04 -0.80
N SER A 72 22.13 -19.56 -1.60
CA SER A 72 20.86 -20.08 -1.08
C SER A 72 21.07 -21.37 -0.27
N LEU A 73 21.94 -22.27 -0.72
CA LEU A 73 22.32 -23.46 0.05
C LEU A 73 23.00 -23.09 1.38
N GLU A 74 23.90 -22.12 1.39
CA GLU A 74 24.51 -21.60 2.62
C GLU A 74 23.48 -20.97 3.56
N GLN A 75 22.52 -20.22 3.02
CA GLN A 75 21.42 -19.66 3.80
C GLN A 75 20.54 -20.74 4.43
N ILE A 76 20.20 -21.79 3.66
CA ILE A 76 19.42 -22.93 4.17
C ILE A 76 20.23 -23.67 5.25
N LYS A 77 21.52 -23.95 5.01
CA LYS A 77 22.41 -24.62 5.97
C LYS A 77 22.60 -23.82 7.25
N ALA A 78 22.70 -22.51 7.16
CA ALA A 78 22.89 -21.65 8.32
C ALA A 78 21.63 -21.50 9.19
N GLY A 79 20.47 -21.96 8.71
CA GLY A 79 19.22 -21.96 9.47
C GLY A 79 18.65 -20.57 9.76
N ARG A 80 17.55 -20.52 10.51
CA ARG A 80 16.84 -19.28 10.86
C ARG A 80 17.66 -18.38 11.80
N PHE A 81 18.47 -18.99 12.66
CA PHE A 81 19.34 -18.30 13.63
C PHE A 81 20.81 -18.39 13.20
N ASN A 82 21.18 -17.51 12.26
CA ASN A 82 22.57 -17.30 11.86
C ASN A 82 23.08 -15.98 12.44
N SER A 83 24.34 -15.92 12.87
CA SER A 83 25.05 -14.71 13.31
C SER A 83 24.82 -13.51 12.38
N LYS A 84 24.76 -13.72 11.06
CA LYS A 84 24.46 -12.64 10.09
C LYS A 84 23.06 -12.04 10.27
N ASN A 85 22.04 -12.85 10.55
CA ASN A 85 20.68 -12.37 10.78
C ASN A 85 20.59 -11.65 12.12
N VAL A 86 21.23 -12.20 13.16
CA VAL A 86 21.29 -11.58 14.48
C VAL A 86 21.98 -10.22 14.42
N LEU A 87 23.11 -10.12 13.71
CA LEU A 87 23.82 -8.85 13.50
C LEU A 87 22.98 -7.82 12.74
N LYS A 88 22.23 -8.25 11.72
CA LYS A 88 21.31 -7.35 10.98
C LYS A 88 20.19 -6.83 11.89
N VAL A 89 19.57 -7.70 12.69
CA VAL A 89 18.52 -7.33 13.63
C VAL A 89 19.06 -6.40 14.71
N ALA A 90 20.22 -6.73 15.30
CA ALA A 90 20.88 -5.89 16.31
C ALA A 90 21.28 -4.53 15.74
N GLY A 91 21.77 -4.48 14.50
CA GLY A 91 22.08 -3.23 13.79
C GLY A 91 20.84 -2.37 13.57
N ALA A 92 19.75 -2.96 13.08
CA ALA A 92 18.48 -2.26 12.89
C ALA A 92 17.90 -1.77 14.23
N ALA A 93 17.95 -2.61 15.27
CA ALA A 93 17.50 -2.25 16.61
C ALA A 93 18.31 -1.07 17.17
N ARG A 94 19.64 -1.03 16.97
CA ARG A 94 20.50 0.07 17.45
C ARG A 94 20.15 1.42 16.83
N VAL A 95 19.75 1.43 15.56
CA VAL A 95 19.32 2.65 14.85
C VAL A 95 17.91 3.07 15.25
N ALA A 96 17.01 2.12 15.44
CA ALA A 96 15.61 2.41 15.79
C ALA A 96 15.40 2.69 17.29
N ALA A 97 16.23 2.13 18.17
CA ALA A 97 16.12 2.23 19.63
C ALA A 97 15.91 3.66 20.16
N PRO A 98 16.70 4.69 19.76
CA PRO A 98 16.55 6.04 20.32
C PRO A 98 15.19 6.68 20.03
N PHE A 99 14.48 6.26 18.97
CA PHE A 99 13.15 6.78 18.64
C PHE A 99 12.04 5.84 19.11
N ALA A 100 12.25 4.53 19.03
CA ALA A 100 11.26 3.54 19.43
C ALA A 100 11.01 3.55 20.95
N ILE A 101 12.05 3.71 21.77
CA ILE A 101 11.92 3.72 23.24
C ILE A 101 11.03 4.89 23.71
N PRO A 102 11.28 6.16 23.31
CA PRO A 102 10.40 7.26 23.70
C PRO A 102 8.99 7.13 23.16
N LEU A 103 8.80 6.66 21.92
CA LEU A 103 7.46 6.49 21.35
C LEU A 103 6.66 5.41 22.08
N PHE A 104 7.30 4.30 22.45
CA PHE A 104 6.67 3.27 23.25
C PHE A 104 6.24 3.80 24.62
N TYR A 105 7.14 4.52 25.31
CA TYR A 105 6.82 5.15 26.59
C TYR A 105 5.67 6.17 26.47
N ARG A 106 5.68 7.00 25.43
CA ARG A 106 4.59 7.95 25.13
C ARG A 106 3.28 7.24 24.82
N GLY A 107 3.33 6.10 24.12
CA GLY A 107 2.15 5.27 23.88
C GLY A 107 1.56 4.69 25.17
N MET A 108 2.41 4.15 26.04
CA MET A 108 1.96 3.63 27.35
C MET A 108 1.37 4.72 28.24
N THR A 109 2.02 5.88 28.32
CA THR A 109 1.54 7.01 29.12
C THR A 109 0.24 7.59 28.59
N ALA A 110 0.09 7.75 27.27
CA ALA A 110 -1.16 8.21 26.66
C ALA A 110 -2.35 7.29 26.97
N LEU A 111 -2.15 5.96 26.99
CA LEU A 111 -3.18 5.01 27.39
C LEU A 111 -3.58 5.18 28.86
N GLN A 112 -2.61 5.39 29.74
CA GLN A 112 -2.86 5.61 31.17
C GLN A 112 -3.60 6.94 31.42
N GLU A 113 -3.22 8.01 30.72
CA GLU A 113 -3.87 9.32 30.79
C GLU A 113 -5.31 9.29 30.26
N ALA A 114 -5.58 8.53 29.20
CA ALA A 114 -6.95 8.36 28.69
C ALA A 114 -7.87 7.68 29.72
N SER A 115 -7.35 6.68 30.45
CA SER A 115 -8.08 6.02 31.53
C SER A 115 -8.30 6.97 32.73
N ASN A 116 -7.24 7.66 33.17
CA ASN A 116 -7.28 8.55 34.34
C ASN A 116 -8.16 9.79 34.09
N SER A 117 -8.12 10.38 32.89
CA SER A 117 -8.98 11.52 32.53
C SER A 117 -10.47 11.14 32.50
N SER A 118 -10.79 9.90 32.11
CA SER A 118 -12.15 9.37 32.17
C SER A 118 -12.62 9.19 33.62
N ALA A 119 -11.76 8.66 34.48
CA ALA A 119 -12.05 8.54 35.92
C ALA A 119 -12.22 9.90 36.59
N ALA A 120 -11.36 10.88 36.29
CA ALA A 120 -11.45 12.24 36.85
C ALA A 120 -12.71 13.00 36.40
N ARG A 121 -13.15 12.81 35.14
CA ARG A 121 -14.43 13.36 34.67
C ARG A 121 -15.62 12.72 35.39
N ARG A 122 -15.56 11.42 35.64
CA ARG A 122 -16.60 10.69 36.38
C ARG A 122 -16.66 11.13 37.84
N SER A 123 -15.52 11.34 38.50
CA SER A 123 -15.50 11.83 39.89
C SER A 123 -16.01 13.26 40.03
N GLY A 124 -15.66 14.15 39.10
CA GLY A 124 -16.21 15.52 39.07
C GLY A 124 -17.72 15.57 38.79
N LEU A 125 -18.23 14.62 37.99
CA LEU A 125 -19.68 14.47 37.80
C LEU A 125 -20.35 13.85 39.03
N ALA A 126 -19.68 12.93 39.73
CA ALA A 126 -20.22 12.32 40.95
C ALA A 126 -20.41 13.35 42.06
N THR A 127 -19.47 14.29 42.25
CA THR A 127 -19.62 15.34 43.27
C THR A 127 -20.78 16.30 42.96
N GLN A 128 -20.96 16.69 41.69
CA GLN A 128 -22.12 17.50 41.26
C GLN A 128 -23.44 16.72 41.35
N ALA A 129 -23.41 15.43 41.03
CA ALA A 129 -24.56 14.56 41.08
C ALA A 129 -25.09 14.39 42.51
N THR A 130 -24.20 14.14 43.49
CA THR A 130 -24.60 13.98 44.89
C THR A 130 -25.28 15.23 45.45
N ALA A 131 -24.88 16.42 44.99
CA ALA A 131 -25.51 17.68 45.41
C ALA A 131 -26.89 17.92 44.77
N GLN A 132 -27.12 17.42 43.54
CA GLN A 132 -28.35 17.68 42.78
C GLN A 132 -29.38 16.53 42.85
N PHE A 133 -28.92 15.30 43.03
CA PHE A 133 -29.71 14.07 43.03
C PHE A 133 -29.26 13.15 44.18
N PRO A 134 -29.80 13.33 45.39
CA PRO A 134 -29.49 12.45 46.52
C PRO A 134 -30.07 11.03 46.32
N GLY A 135 -29.31 10.02 46.74
CA GLY A 135 -29.71 8.60 46.71
C GLY A 135 -29.00 7.74 45.65
N ASP A 136 -29.32 6.44 45.65
CA ASP A 136 -28.75 5.49 44.68
C ASP A 136 -29.21 5.86 43.26
N GLY A 137 -28.28 5.83 42.30
CA GLY A 137 -28.53 6.25 40.91
C GLY A 137 -28.37 7.76 40.60
N GLY A 138 -27.99 8.60 41.57
CA GLY A 138 -27.86 10.05 41.35
C GLY A 138 -26.84 10.45 40.27
N LEU A 139 -25.74 9.69 40.14
CA LEU A 139 -24.75 9.91 39.07
C LEU A 139 -25.35 9.71 37.68
N GLN A 140 -26.19 8.69 37.52
CA GLN A 140 -26.84 8.36 36.25
C GLN A 140 -27.84 9.43 35.87
N GLN A 141 -28.65 9.93 36.82
CA GLN A 141 -29.58 11.05 36.59
C GLN A 141 -28.86 12.34 36.19
N ALA A 142 -27.75 12.67 36.85
CA ALA A 142 -26.94 13.83 36.49
C ALA A 142 -26.39 13.73 35.05
N ARG A 143 -25.96 12.53 34.64
CA ARG A 143 -25.48 12.26 33.28
C ARG A 143 -26.61 12.34 32.25
N ILE A 144 -27.77 11.75 32.53
CA ILE A 144 -28.97 11.85 31.68
C ILE A 144 -29.32 13.33 31.42
N LYS A 145 -29.38 14.13 32.49
CA LYS A 145 -29.67 15.57 32.38
C LYS A 145 -28.61 16.32 31.58
N LYS A 146 -27.34 15.97 31.75
CA LYS A 146 -26.24 16.57 30.98
C LYS A 146 -26.34 16.20 29.50
N ILE A 147 -26.67 14.96 29.17
CA ILE A 147 -26.87 14.51 27.79
C ILE A 147 -28.05 15.26 27.18
N ARG A 148 -29.20 15.33 27.85
CA ARG A 148 -30.38 16.09 27.38
C ARG A 148 -30.00 17.53 27.02
N ARG A 149 -29.28 18.24 27.90
CA ARG A 149 -28.78 19.60 27.63
C ARG A 149 -27.81 19.69 26.44
N SER A 150 -27.05 18.64 26.18
CA SER A 150 -26.08 18.63 25.08
C SER A 150 -26.72 18.39 23.70
N LEU A 151 -27.98 17.94 23.66
CA LEU A 151 -28.71 17.70 22.42
C LEU A 151 -29.16 19.01 21.75
N ASP A 152 -29.28 20.10 22.52
CA ASP A 152 -29.62 21.42 21.98
C ASP A 152 -28.48 22.01 21.13
N ASP A 153 -27.25 21.47 21.27
CA ASP A 153 -26.03 21.99 20.66
C ASP A 153 -25.52 21.10 19.52
N GLY A 154 -25.97 21.41 18.29
CA GLY A 154 -25.28 21.00 17.06
C GLY A 154 -25.43 19.53 16.64
N VAL A 155 -26.57 18.91 16.94
CA VAL A 155 -26.92 17.56 16.45
C VAL A 155 -28.19 17.58 15.59
N PRO A 156 -28.34 16.67 14.61
CA PRO A 156 -29.55 16.61 13.77
C PRO A 156 -30.81 16.37 14.61
N THR A 157 -31.91 17.04 14.28
CA THR A 157 -33.18 17.02 15.04
C THR A 157 -33.76 15.61 15.22
N GLY A 158 -33.74 14.77 14.18
CA GLY A 158 -34.21 13.39 14.28
C GLY A 158 -33.36 12.53 15.22
N PHE A 159 -32.05 12.77 15.25
CA PHE A 159 -31.14 12.09 16.19
C PHE A 159 -31.33 12.61 17.62
N ALA A 160 -31.52 13.92 17.79
CA ALA A 160 -31.82 14.50 19.10
C ALA A 160 -33.11 13.90 19.70
N LYS A 161 -34.15 13.72 18.88
CA LYS A 161 -35.40 13.10 19.33
C LYS A 161 -35.21 11.64 19.76
N ASP A 162 -34.52 10.84 18.96
CA ASP A 162 -34.21 9.43 19.27
C ASP A 162 -33.42 9.29 20.59
N ILE A 163 -32.39 10.12 20.78
CA ILE A 163 -31.63 10.12 22.04
C ILE A 163 -32.50 10.60 23.22
N SER A 164 -33.38 11.58 23.01
CA SER A 164 -34.28 12.06 24.06
C SER A 164 -35.22 10.95 24.54
N GLU A 165 -35.88 10.24 23.62
CA GLU A 165 -36.76 9.09 23.96
C GLU A 165 -35.98 8.02 24.73
N ARG A 166 -34.76 7.72 24.28
CA ARG A 166 -33.88 6.78 24.97
C ARG A 166 -33.44 7.24 26.36
N MET A 167 -33.26 8.55 26.57
CA MET A 167 -32.97 9.10 27.89
C MET A 167 -34.17 8.95 28.84
N ASP A 168 -35.41 9.01 28.34
CA ASP A 168 -36.61 8.80 29.13
C ASP A 168 -36.72 7.33 29.60
N ASP A 169 -36.38 6.38 28.74
CA ASP A 169 -36.28 4.96 29.10
C ASP A 169 -35.22 4.71 30.19
N LEU A 170 -34.05 5.34 30.06
CA LEU A 170 -32.97 5.21 31.05
C LEU A 170 -33.33 5.87 32.39
N ASP A 171 -34.05 7.00 32.37
CA ASP A 171 -34.54 7.66 33.59
C ASP A 171 -35.50 6.73 34.35
N THR A 172 -36.43 6.13 33.61
CA THR A 172 -37.38 5.14 34.13
C THR A 172 -36.65 3.91 34.71
N ALA A 173 -35.60 3.44 34.05
CA ALA A 173 -34.79 2.34 34.57
C ALA A 173 -34.05 2.71 35.87
N VAL A 174 -33.56 3.95 35.99
CA VAL A 174 -32.94 4.44 37.23
C VAL A 174 -33.96 4.56 38.35
N GLU A 175 -35.16 5.07 38.08
CA GLU A 175 -36.23 5.14 39.07
C GLU A 175 -36.68 3.75 39.53
N ASN A 176 -36.88 2.83 38.60
CA ASN A 176 -37.22 1.43 38.90
C ASN A 176 -36.13 0.74 39.73
N SER A 177 -34.85 1.09 39.55
CA SER A 177 -33.77 0.50 40.34
C SER A 177 -33.89 0.81 41.84
N ARG A 178 -34.55 1.90 42.23
CA ARG A 178 -34.72 2.32 43.63
C ARG A 178 -35.64 1.39 44.43
N SER A 179 -36.52 0.65 43.75
CA SER A 179 -37.42 -0.34 44.37
C SER A 179 -36.91 -1.79 44.23
N MET A 180 -35.76 -2.00 43.61
CA MET A 180 -35.15 -3.32 43.43
C MET A 180 -34.27 -3.72 44.62
N SER A 181 -33.93 -5.02 44.70
CA SER A 181 -32.86 -5.47 45.62
C SER A 181 -31.51 -4.86 45.24
N GLU A 182 -30.60 -4.67 46.21
CA GLU A 182 -29.31 -3.99 46.01
C GLU A 182 -28.48 -4.59 44.85
N GLY A 183 -28.48 -5.92 44.72
CA GLY A 183 -27.78 -6.61 43.63
C GLY A 183 -28.40 -6.37 42.25
N GLN A 184 -29.74 -6.27 42.18
CA GLN A 184 -30.45 -5.95 40.94
C GLN A 184 -30.28 -4.47 40.57
N ALA A 185 -30.42 -3.57 41.56
CA ALA A 185 -30.22 -2.13 41.39
C ALA A 185 -28.82 -1.83 40.83
N LYS A 186 -27.75 -2.39 41.43
CA LYS A 186 -26.37 -2.24 40.93
C LYS A 186 -26.18 -2.72 39.49
N ARG A 187 -26.84 -3.82 39.09
CA ARG A 187 -26.77 -4.33 37.72
C ARG A 187 -27.47 -3.39 36.74
N VAL A 188 -28.67 -2.91 37.07
CA VAL A 188 -29.40 -1.93 36.25
C VAL A 188 -28.61 -0.64 36.12
N LEU A 189 -28.14 -0.07 37.23
CA LEU A 189 -27.35 1.17 37.22
C LEU A 189 -26.03 1.03 36.43
N ARG A 190 -25.39 -0.14 36.45
CA ARG A 190 -24.22 -0.42 35.60
C ARG A 190 -24.61 -0.48 34.12
N SER A 191 -25.72 -1.14 33.79
CA SER A 191 -26.24 -1.20 32.42
C SER A 191 -26.57 0.21 31.90
N VAL A 192 -27.26 1.02 32.69
CA VAL A 192 -27.55 2.43 32.38
C VAL A 192 -26.25 3.21 32.18
N SER A 193 -25.24 3.01 33.03
CA SER A 193 -23.96 3.72 32.91
C SER A 193 -23.23 3.38 31.61
N ASN A 194 -23.25 2.12 31.19
CA ASN A 194 -22.68 1.69 29.91
C ASN A 194 -23.45 2.29 28.73
N GLU A 195 -24.77 2.36 28.81
CA GLU A 195 -25.59 2.94 27.76
C GLU A 195 -25.34 4.45 27.62
N LEU A 196 -25.21 5.16 28.74
CA LEU A 196 -24.84 6.58 28.75
C LEU A 196 -23.45 6.80 28.13
N ASP A 197 -22.48 5.90 28.37
CA ASP A 197 -21.16 5.96 27.72
C ASP A 197 -21.26 5.81 26.19
N LEU A 198 -22.11 4.89 25.71
CA LEU A 198 -22.34 4.67 24.27
C LEU A 198 -23.01 5.89 23.61
N VAL A 199 -24.05 6.43 24.24
CA VAL A 199 -24.75 7.63 23.75
C VAL A 199 -23.81 8.83 23.69
N GLU A 200 -22.99 9.06 24.72
CA GLU A 200 -21.99 10.14 24.70
C GLU A 200 -20.98 9.98 23.54
N ALA A 201 -20.59 8.76 23.20
CA ALA A 201 -19.73 8.49 22.04
C ALA A 201 -20.44 8.77 20.71
N GLN A 202 -21.73 8.40 20.58
CA GLN A 202 -22.54 8.66 19.40
C GLN A 202 -22.76 10.17 19.17
N ILE A 203 -23.07 10.91 20.24
CA ILE A 203 -23.21 12.38 20.17
C ILE A 203 -21.91 13.02 19.66
N LYS A 204 -20.75 12.62 20.20
CA LYS A 204 -19.44 13.12 19.72
C LYS A 204 -19.19 12.82 18.25
N ALA A 205 -19.61 11.64 17.76
CA ALA A 205 -19.44 11.28 16.36
C ALA A 205 -20.38 12.04 15.41
N LYS A 206 -21.57 12.43 15.90
CA LYS A 206 -22.59 13.15 15.14
C LYS A 206 -22.46 14.67 15.18
N ARG A 207 -21.77 15.21 16.19
CA ARG A 207 -21.44 16.63 16.32
C ARG A 207 -20.27 16.94 15.35
N LYS A 208 -20.61 17.26 14.10
CA LYS A 208 -19.72 17.76 13.06
C LYS A 208 -20.16 19.15 12.65
#